data_AF-B1MA61-F1
#
_entry.id   AF-B1MA61-F1
#
_cell.length_a   1.000
_cell.length_b   1.000
_cell.length_c   1.000
_cell.angle_alpha   90.00
_cell.angle_beta   90.00
_cell.angle_gamma   90.00
#
_symmetry.space_group_name_H-M   'P 1'
#
loop_
_entity.id
_entity.type
_entity.pdbx_description
1 polymer ?
#
loop_
_entity_poly.entity_id
_entity_poly.type
_entity_poly.pdbx_seq_one_letter_code
_entity_poly.pdbx_strand_id
1 'polypeptide(L)'
;MPSAPPGRQASIAAPLSVRVAGSSLVLSGAVAGRLGREPALSDFLHRCLRLDGLEGVRFDLAEARIELLFSRPIAALGDGLRGLARILRDGAPRDNLRSTAFIRDVSQRVWEEPVTLWRSGQLLSTWRLYPIGGNRVRLRHAILRDPTAHAIITSFLRRRGAATLVDGRSGRSGFVDLQCNPHDPHCLLRLLSEAESIEAVLRRRAVIPLANPEGGALLINANLALALGASAFPALMPVSAAILAVASWPAARQAWRQLRQRRVDVTVVLTILSALALVNGDHIPAALMLWLFRIWDLLTRRSLRRAEVGVFERLAAASNGDWAALRGAAEAAVTIFAQAPRSRAATAFADASTPLMLCVGASALFSGGAPLAQAVLRPDFFSPVLVHRRIAAAEIALHLAQRGIVVRDFRALLEIRHADEILLDDGVEWETSGLAPGEFGRRMAELGLSETVLFRPNRDDRPDDLPVRIGATRHFVRSAAHTPASYLAQQRFLGHRIIYVHAMHGADPHARADVPIAIGPSFLIYPGAPVGQSNPNLAQLCEILELVRKTQGEETAIKSITIALNAVVIGACVYAGLSALGVVTVGALATGSLWIGLEGRFRSLAAQSTEGAA
;
A
#
# COMPACT_ATOMS: atom_id res chain seq x y z
N MET A 1 -4.17 51.37 -11.63
CA MET A 1 -2.85 50.98 -12.16
C MET A 1 -2.27 49.91 -11.24
N PRO A 2 -2.06 48.67 -11.69
CA PRO A 2 -1.44 47.65 -10.86
C PRO A 2 0.07 47.88 -10.79
N SER A 3 0.60 47.95 -9.57
CA SER A 3 2.02 48.09 -9.27
C SER A 3 2.82 46.91 -9.85
N ALA A 4 3.85 47.21 -10.65
CA ALA A 4 4.75 46.22 -11.20
C ALA A 4 5.38 45.36 -10.07
N PRO A 5 5.45 44.02 -10.22
CA PRO A 5 6.08 43.18 -9.21
C PRO A 5 7.55 43.57 -9.06
N PRO A 6 8.09 43.61 -7.82
CA PRO A 6 9.48 43.98 -7.58
C PRO A 6 10.40 43.05 -8.38
N GLY A 7 11.32 43.65 -9.13
CA GLY A 7 12.25 42.92 -10.00
C GLY A 7 12.98 41.84 -9.23
N ARG A 8 12.77 40.58 -9.61
CA ARG A 8 13.60 39.44 -9.16
C ARG A 8 15.04 39.76 -9.50
N GLN A 9 15.84 40.18 -8.52
CA GLN A 9 17.30 40.17 -8.65
C GLN A 9 17.71 38.74 -9.04
N ALA A 10 18.35 38.61 -10.20
CA ALA A 10 18.86 37.33 -10.68
C ALA A 10 19.92 36.84 -9.69
N SER A 11 19.51 35.94 -8.79
CA SER A 11 20.42 35.20 -7.91
C SER A 11 21.47 34.55 -8.80
N ILE A 12 22.72 35.00 -8.68
CA ILE A 12 23.88 34.40 -9.33
C ILE A 12 23.93 32.96 -8.84
N ALA A 13 23.52 32.03 -9.70
CA ALA A 13 23.42 30.63 -9.34
C ALA A 13 24.80 30.14 -8.86
N ALA A 14 24.85 29.58 -7.64
CA ALA A 14 26.08 29.04 -7.09
C ALA A 14 26.74 28.06 -8.08
N PRO A 15 28.06 28.14 -8.27
CA PRO A 15 28.77 27.34 -9.27
C PRO A 15 28.63 25.84 -9.00
N LEU A 16 28.65 25.04 -10.07
CA LEU A 16 28.67 23.58 -9.99
C LEU A 16 29.95 23.14 -9.27
N SER A 17 29.81 22.46 -8.14
CA SER A 17 30.94 21.86 -7.44
C SER A 17 31.19 20.44 -7.96
N VAL A 18 32.46 20.13 -8.27
CA VAL A 18 32.88 18.82 -8.76
C VAL A 18 33.92 18.26 -7.82
N ARG A 19 33.68 17.08 -7.26
CA ARG A 19 34.60 16.38 -6.36
C ARG A 19 34.88 14.99 -6.89
N VAL A 20 36.15 14.62 -6.97
CA VAL A 20 36.58 13.26 -7.32
C VAL A 20 36.91 12.49 -6.04
N ALA A 21 36.35 11.30 -5.88
CA ALA A 21 36.56 10.43 -4.71
C ALA A 21 36.80 8.99 -5.17
N GLY A 22 38.06 8.65 -5.49
CA GLY A 22 38.43 7.31 -5.94
C GLY A 22 37.78 6.95 -7.29
N SER A 23 36.82 6.03 -7.26
CA SER A 23 36.04 5.59 -8.41
C SER A 23 34.70 6.33 -8.57
N SER A 24 34.44 7.38 -7.78
CA SER A 24 33.24 8.21 -7.95
C SER A 24 33.55 9.68 -8.26
N LEU A 25 32.69 10.29 -9.09
CA LEU A 25 32.70 11.71 -9.39
C LEU A 25 31.39 12.33 -8.92
N VAL A 26 31.47 13.22 -7.93
CA VAL A 26 30.32 13.87 -7.30
C VAL A 26 30.17 15.27 -7.87
N LEU A 27 29.01 15.52 -8.46
CA LEU A 27 28.52 16.82 -8.90
C LEU A 27 27.53 17.32 -7.86
N SER A 28 27.72 18.52 -7.32
CA SER A 28 26.80 19.10 -6.32
C SER A 28 26.51 20.57 -6.57
N GLY A 29 25.31 21.01 -6.18
CA GLY A 29 24.84 22.39 -6.25
C GLY A 29 23.65 22.58 -7.19
N ALA A 30 23.19 23.82 -7.35
CA ALA A 30 21.95 24.13 -8.08
C ALA A 30 21.96 23.63 -9.54
N VAL A 31 23.12 23.63 -10.20
CA VAL A 31 23.27 23.08 -11.56
C VAL A 31 23.04 21.57 -11.57
N ALA A 32 23.60 20.82 -10.62
CA ALA A 32 23.36 19.38 -10.50
C ALA A 32 21.87 19.09 -10.19
N GLY A 33 21.24 19.89 -9.33
CA GLY A 33 19.79 19.82 -9.10
C GLY A 33 18.95 20.07 -10.35
N ARG A 34 19.40 20.96 -11.26
CA ARG A 34 18.75 21.20 -12.57
C ARG A 34 19.01 20.08 -13.56
N LEU A 35 20.24 19.56 -13.64
CA LEU A 35 20.60 18.41 -14.48
C LEU A 35 19.84 17.15 -14.05
N GLY A 36 19.50 17.03 -12.77
CA GLY A 36 18.68 15.93 -12.24
C GLY A 36 17.18 16.04 -12.57
N ARG A 37 16.75 17.09 -13.29
CA ARG A 37 15.35 17.35 -13.64
C ARG A 37 15.18 17.55 -15.14
N GLU A 38 13.97 17.35 -15.63
CA GLU A 38 13.70 17.52 -17.06
C GLU A 38 13.51 18.98 -17.50
N PRO A 39 13.88 19.29 -18.76
CA PRO A 39 14.33 18.37 -19.83
C PRO A 39 15.82 17.95 -19.78
N ALA A 40 16.65 18.61 -18.95
CA ALA A 40 18.10 18.44 -18.97
C ALA A 40 18.61 17.05 -18.57
N LEU A 41 17.82 16.29 -17.81
CA LEU A 41 18.18 14.95 -17.35
C LEU A 41 18.39 13.97 -18.49
N SER A 42 17.51 13.98 -19.51
CA SER A 42 17.62 13.05 -20.63
C SER A 42 18.95 13.26 -21.36
N ASP A 43 19.22 14.50 -21.78
CA ASP A 43 20.47 14.86 -22.44
C ASP A 43 21.71 14.52 -21.60
N PHE A 44 21.64 14.78 -20.29
CA PHE A 44 22.71 14.45 -19.37
C PHE A 44 22.99 12.94 -19.31
N LEU A 45 21.95 12.11 -19.19
CA LEU A 45 22.08 10.65 -19.17
C LEU A 45 22.60 10.10 -20.51
N HIS A 46 22.16 10.66 -21.63
CA HIS A 46 22.67 10.32 -22.97
C HIS A 46 24.17 10.57 -23.10
N ARG A 47 24.66 11.69 -22.54
CA ARG A 47 26.09 12.00 -22.51
C ARG A 47 26.85 11.08 -21.56
N CYS A 48 26.31 10.80 -20.37
CA CYS A 48 26.93 9.92 -19.39
C CYS A 48 27.21 8.52 -19.96
N LEU A 49 26.30 7.97 -20.77
CA LEU A 49 26.47 6.65 -21.38
C LEU A 49 27.63 6.54 -22.37
N ARG A 50 28.20 7.67 -22.81
CA ARG A 50 29.42 7.69 -23.63
C ARG A 50 30.70 7.60 -22.81
N LEU A 51 30.62 7.72 -21.48
CA LEU A 51 31.77 7.65 -20.60
C LEU A 51 32.22 6.19 -20.47
N ASP A 52 33.46 5.90 -20.87
CA ASP A 52 34.03 4.57 -20.71
C ASP A 52 34.23 4.25 -19.23
N GLY A 53 33.93 3.00 -18.85
CA GLY A 53 34.04 2.54 -17.47
C GLY A 53 32.96 3.03 -16.50
N LEU A 54 31.98 3.83 -16.95
CA LEU A 54 30.83 4.21 -16.12
C LEU A 54 30.01 2.96 -15.76
N GLU A 55 29.92 2.64 -14.48
CA GLU A 55 29.06 1.57 -13.93
C GLU A 55 27.66 2.07 -13.59
N GLY A 56 27.52 3.32 -13.17
CA GLY A 56 26.22 3.84 -12.77
C GLY A 56 26.22 5.33 -12.44
N VAL A 57 25.02 5.86 -12.24
CA VAL A 57 24.74 7.26 -11.90
C VAL A 57 23.78 7.29 -10.73
N ARG A 58 24.19 7.85 -9.60
CA ARG A 58 23.36 8.03 -8.41
C ARG A 58 22.86 9.47 -8.33
N PHE A 59 21.56 9.65 -8.21
CA PHE A 59 20.89 10.93 -8.03
C PHE A 59 20.44 11.07 -6.58
N ASP A 60 20.73 12.22 -5.99
CA ASP A 60 20.16 12.67 -4.72
C ASP A 60 19.65 14.09 -4.93
N LEU A 61 18.38 14.20 -5.34
CA LEU A 61 17.79 15.49 -5.71
C LEU A 61 17.48 16.37 -4.50
N ALA A 62 17.33 15.77 -3.31
CA ALA A 62 17.15 16.50 -2.06
C ALA A 62 18.42 17.27 -1.70
N GLU A 63 19.60 16.66 -1.92
CA GLU A 63 20.90 17.31 -1.74
C GLU A 63 21.41 18.05 -2.99
N ALA A 64 20.64 18.04 -4.08
CA ALA A 64 21.07 18.53 -5.40
C ALA A 64 22.45 17.96 -5.81
N ARG A 65 22.59 16.64 -5.68
CA ARG A 65 23.83 15.89 -5.86
C ARG A 65 23.65 14.77 -6.89
N ILE A 66 24.62 14.64 -7.79
CA ILE A 66 24.72 13.54 -8.77
C ILE A 66 26.09 12.89 -8.61
N GLU A 67 26.15 11.58 -8.42
CA GLU A 67 27.38 10.82 -8.27
C GLU A 67 27.52 9.83 -9.44
N LEU A 68 28.54 10.01 -10.27
CA LEU A 68 28.91 9.07 -11.33
C LEU A 68 29.84 8.02 -10.73
N LEU A 69 29.49 6.74 -10.90
CA LEU A 69 30.21 5.59 -10.39
C LEU A 69 30.96 4.89 -11.53
N PHE A 70 32.26 4.68 -11.37
CA PHE A 70 33.13 4.03 -12.36
C PHE A 70 33.66 2.69 -11.85
N SER A 71 33.97 1.77 -12.77
CA SER A 71 34.53 0.46 -12.46
C SER A 71 35.99 0.50 -12.02
N ARG A 72 36.69 1.59 -12.35
CA ARG A 72 38.09 1.83 -12.00
C ARG A 72 38.25 3.25 -11.42
N PRO A 73 39.27 3.50 -10.59
CA PRO A 73 39.57 4.85 -10.10
C PRO A 73 39.72 5.85 -11.25
N ILE A 74 39.16 7.05 -11.12
CA ILE A 74 39.14 8.07 -12.17
C ILE A 74 40.56 8.54 -12.54
N ALA A 75 41.49 8.51 -11.57
CA ALA A 75 42.90 8.83 -11.81
C ALA A 75 43.58 7.88 -12.82
N ALA A 76 43.11 6.63 -12.91
CA ALA A 76 43.65 5.64 -13.84
C ALA A 76 43.13 5.81 -15.28
N LEU A 77 42.20 6.75 -15.53
CA LEU A 77 41.61 7.00 -16.85
C LEU A 77 42.41 7.98 -17.73
N GLY A 78 43.64 8.36 -17.36
CA GLY A 78 44.62 9.08 -18.19
C GLY A 78 44.22 10.52 -18.57
N ASP A 79 43.22 10.64 -19.45
CA ASP A 79 42.57 11.89 -19.91
C ASP A 79 41.24 12.19 -19.19
N GLY A 80 40.94 11.42 -18.14
CA GLY A 80 39.59 11.20 -17.59
C GLY A 80 38.71 12.45 -17.39
N LEU A 81 39.17 13.47 -16.67
CA LEU A 81 38.34 14.66 -16.40
C LEU A 81 38.15 15.56 -17.62
N ARG A 82 39.17 15.70 -18.49
CA ARG A 82 39.05 16.50 -19.72
C ARG A 82 38.16 15.79 -20.74
N GLY A 83 38.31 14.48 -20.87
CA GLY A 83 37.43 13.64 -21.69
C GLY A 83 35.99 13.70 -21.21
N LEU A 84 35.77 13.59 -19.90
CA LEU A 84 34.45 13.71 -19.28
C LEU A 84 33.83 15.10 -19.51
N ALA A 85 34.60 16.17 -19.30
CA ALA A 85 34.14 17.54 -19.56
C ALA A 85 33.77 17.74 -21.05
N ARG A 86 34.58 17.20 -21.98
CA ARG A 86 34.32 17.27 -23.43
C ARG A 86 33.04 16.50 -23.81
N ILE A 87 32.89 15.27 -23.32
CA ILE A 87 31.69 14.45 -23.57
C ILE A 87 30.43 15.10 -23.01
N LEU A 88 30.52 15.68 -21.81
CA LEU A 88 29.40 16.39 -21.18
C LEU A 88 29.10 17.74 -21.82
N ARG A 89 30.03 18.36 -22.56
CA ARG A 89 29.82 19.67 -23.20
C ARG A 89 29.34 19.53 -24.65
N ASP A 90 30.06 18.75 -25.45
CA ASP A 90 29.99 18.78 -26.92
C ASP A 90 29.29 17.54 -27.51
N GLY A 91 28.86 16.61 -26.66
CA GLY A 91 28.20 15.40 -27.12
C GLY A 91 26.80 15.68 -27.65
N ALA A 92 26.62 15.62 -28.98
CA ALA A 92 25.30 15.43 -29.57
C ALA A 92 24.64 14.19 -28.94
N PRO A 93 23.34 14.27 -28.59
CA PRO A 93 22.62 13.13 -28.03
C PRO A 93 22.66 11.96 -29.01
N ARG A 94 22.86 10.74 -28.51
CA ARG A 94 22.74 9.53 -29.35
C ARG A 94 21.27 9.25 -29.60
N ASP A 95 20.89 9.11 -30.87
CA ASP A 95 19.52 8.80 -31.31
C ASP A 95 19.00 7.41 -30.87
N ASN A 96 19.91 6.52 -30.45
CA ASN A 96 19.59 5.10 -30.22
C ASN A 96 19.48 4.68 -28.75
N LEU A 97 19.37 5.64 -27.83
CA LEU A 97 19.11 5.31 -26.44
C LEU A 97 17.66 4.88 -26.30
N ARG A 98 17.44 3.57 -26.36
CA ARG A 98 16.18 2.92 -26.05
C ARG A 98 15.95 2.99 -24.54
N SER A 99 15.67 4.19 -24.03
CA SER A 99 15.11 4.35 -22.70
C SER A 99 13.66 3.91 -22.74
N THR A 100 13.45 2.63 -22.52
CA THR A 100 12.13 2.01 -22.41
C THR A 100 11.51 2.43 -21.07
N ALA A 101 10.53 3.35 -21.10
CA ALA A 101 9.71 3.79 -19.96
C ALA A 101 10.40 4.55 -18.79
N PHE A 102 11.68 4.28 -18.49
CA PHE A 102 12.35 4.80 -17.30
C PHE A 102 12.53 6.33 -17.29
N ILE A 103 13.08 6.95 -18.34
CA ILE A 103 13.26 8.42 -18.40
C ILE A 103 11.92 9.16 -18.23
N ARG A 104 10.83 8.62 -18.80
CA ARG A 104 9.48 9.19 -18.65
C ARG A 104 9.00 9.13 -17.19
N ASP A 105 9.28 8.04 -16.48
CA ASP A 105 8.92 7.90 -15.07
C ASP A 105 9.83 8.73 -14.15
N VAL A 106 11.09 8.93 -14.52
CA VAL A 106 12.07 9.70 -13.72
C VAL A 106 11.81 11.19 -13.80
N SER A 107 11.46 11.68 -14.97
CA SER A 107 11.17 13.09 -15.22
C SER A 107 9.95 13.61 -14.47
N GLN A 108 8.95 12.74 -14.27
CA GLN A 108 7.69 13.08 -13.62
C GLN A 108 7.73 12.95 -12.09
N ARG A 109 8.84 12.47 -11.50
CA ARG A 109 8.91 12.15 -10.07
C ARG A 109 9.83 13.09 -9.32
N VAL A 110 9.33 13.62 -8.19
CA VAL A 110 10.18 14.23 -7.16
C VAL A 110 10.74 13.08 -6.32
N TRP A 111 12.02 12.78 -6.51
CA TRP A 111 12.69 11.73 -5.76
C TRP A 111 13.07 12.26 -4.37
N GLU A 112 12.36 11.82 -3.34
CA GLU A 112 12.72 12.10 -1.95
C GLU A 112 13.92 11.26 -1.49
N GLU A 113 14.13 10.11 -2.13
CA GLU A 113 15.22 9.18 -1.82
C GLU A 113 16.26 9.13 -2.93
N PRO A 114 17.54 8.85 -2.59
CA PRO A 114 18.59 8.67 -3.59
C PRO A 114 18.30 7.48 -4.52
N VAL A 115 18.47 7.68 -5.82
CA VAL A 115 18.26 6.65 -6.86
C VAL A 115 19.58 6.32 -7.50
N THR A 116 19.87 5.04 -7.77
CA THR A 116 21.05 4.65 -8.55
C THR A 116 20.61 3.98 -9.83
N LEU A 117 21.10 4.50 -10.97
CA LEU A 117 20.99 3.89 -12.28
C LEU A 117 22.27 3.13 -12.55
N TRP A 118 22.16 1.88 -12.92
CA TRP A 118 23.26 1.03 -13.32
C TRP A 118 23.30 0.93 -14.84
N ARG A 119 24.52 0.97 -15.38
CA ARG A 119 24.77 0.75 -16.79
C ARG A 119 24.95 -0.75 -17.05
N SER A 120 24.22 -1.26 -18.02
CA SER A 120 24.43 -2.58 -18.61
C SER A 120 24.55 -2.44 -20.12
N GLY A 121 25.78 -2.36 -20.62
CA GLY A 121 26.06 -2.10 -22.02
C GLY A 121 25.59 -0.71 -22.45
N GLN A 122 24.54 -0.65 -23.27
CA GLN A 122 23.92 0.59 -23.73
C GLN A 122 22.67 0.99 -22.93
N LEU A 123 22.31 0.23 -21.91
CA LEU A 123 21.11 0.44 -21.11
C LEU A 123 21.46 1.06 -19.77
N LEU A 124 20.61 1.98 -19.31
CA LEU A 124 20.55 2.42 -17.93
C LEU A 124 19.28 1.86 -17.31
N SER A 125 19.42 1.24 -16.15
CA SER A 125 18.31 0.68 -15.39
C SER A 125 18.53 0.93 -13.91
N THR A 126 17.47 1.03 -13.12
CA THR A 126 17.58 0.94 -11.64
C THR A 126 18.11 -0.43 -11.19
N TRP A 127 17.99 -1.45 -12.04
CA TRP A 127 18.43 -2.81 -11.80
C TRP A 127 19.90 -2.99 -12.16
N ARG A 128 20.67 -3.58 -11.24
CA ARG A 128 22.04 -3.99 -11.53
C ARG A 128 22.05 -5.41 -12.08
N LEU A 129 22.59 -5.55 -13.28
CA LEU A 129 22.77 -6.83 -13.96
C LEU A 129 24.16 -7.39 -13.68
N TYR A 130 24.22 -8.66 -13.30
CA TYR A 130 25.45 -9.42 -13.19
C TYR A 130 25.38 -10.66 -14.09
N PRO A 131 26.18 -10.75 -15.16
CA PRO A 131 26.30 -12.00 -15.90
C PRO A 131 27.00 -13.03 -15.00
N ILE A 132 26.36 -14.17 -14.73
CA ILE A 132 26.97 -15.26 -13.95
C ILE A 132 27.76 -16.22 -14.87
N GLY A 133 27.50 -16.17 -16.18
CA GLY A 133 28.07 -17.06 -17.17
C GLY A 133 27.01 -17.98 -17.79
N GLY A 134 27.28 -18.44 -19.01
CA GLY A 134 26.27 -19.10 -19.84
C GLY A 134 25.06 -18.19 -20.08
N ASN A 135 23.87 -18.76 -20.04
CA ASN A 135 22.62 -18.02 -20.26
C ASN A 135 21.99 -17.52 -18.95
N ARG A 136 22.79 -17.37 -17.89
CA ARG A 136 22.32 -16.98 -16.55
C ARG A 136 22.69 -15.54 -16.22
N VAL A 137 21.70 -14.81 -15.73
CA VAL A 137 21.77 -13.40 -15.39
C VAL A 137 21.22 -13.21 -13.98
N ARG A 138 21.98 -12.52 -13.14
CA ARG A 138 21.53 -12.10 -11.81
C ARG A 138 21.07 -10.66 -11.85
N LEU A 139 19.80 -10.46 -11.52
CA LEU A 139 19.21 -9.15 -11.29
C LEU A 139 19.36 -8.79 -9.82
N ARG A 140 19.95 -7.64 -9.52
CA ARG A 140 20.05 -7.10 -8.16
C ARG A 140 19.32 -5.77 -8.08
N HIS A 141 18.46 -5.65 -7.07
CA HIS A 141 17.75 -4.40 -6.79
C HIS A 141 17.45 -4.28 -5.31
N ALA A 142 17.45 -3.06 -4.76
CA ALA A 142 17.17 -2.83 -3.35
C ALA A 142 15.78 -3.32 -2.94
N ILE A 143 14.79 -3.20 -3.84
CA ILE A 143 13.41 -3.64 -3.61
C ILE A 143 13.29 -5.14 -3.36
N LEU A 144 14.20 -5.94 -3.92
CA LEU A 144 14.20 -7.38 -3.75
C LEU A 144 14.57 -7.83 -2.33
N ARG A 145 15.06 -6.92 -1.48
CA ARG A 145 15.26 -7.22 -0.05
C ARG A 145 13.93 -7.36 0.70
N ASP A 146 12.86 -6.78 0.18
CA ASP A 146 11.53 -7.03 0.69
C ASP A 146 11.01 -8.38 0.13
N PRO A 147 10.74 -9.38 0.98
CA PRO A 147 10.31 -10.70 0.53
C PRO A 147 9.02 -10.67 -0.29
N THR A 148 8.12 -9.71 -0.05
CA THR A 148 6.87 -9.62 -0.83
C THR A 148 7.12 -9.08 -2.23
N ALA A 149 7.92 -8.01 -2.37
CA ALA A 149 8.35 -7.52 -3.67
C ALA A 149 9.13 -8.59 -4.45
N HIS A 150 10.02 -9.32 -3.78
CA HIS A 150 10.73 -10.45 -4.38
C HIS A 150 9.76 -11.53 -4.89
N ALA A 151 8.79 -11.95 -4.08
CA ALA A 151 7.79 -12.95 -4.47
C ALA A 151 6.93 -12.48 -5.66
N ILE A 152 6.49 -11.21 -5.67
CA ILE A 152 5.69 -10.65 -6.76
C ILE A 152 6.50 -10.59 -8.06
N ILE A 153 7.72 -10.06 -8.01
CA ILE A 153 8.58 -9.94 -9.20
C ILE A 153 8.95 -11.32 -9.73
N THR A 154 9.31 -12.26 -8.85
CA THR A 154 9.65 -13.63 -9.29
C THR A 154 8.45 -14.34 -9.88
N SER A 155 7.26 -14.24 -9.27
CA SER A 155 6.03 -14.81 -9.85
C SER A 155 5.61 -14.14 -11.16
N PHE A 156 5.80 -12.82 -11.30
CA PHE A 156 5.56 -12.10 -12.56
C PHE A 156 6.48 -12.60 -13.68
N LEU A 157 7.79 -12.58 -13.45
CA LEU A 157 8.79 -12.95 -14.46
C LEU A 157 8.65 -14.42 -14.87
N ARG A 158 8.33 -15.30 -13.91
CA ARG A 158 8.05 -16.72 -14.15
C ARG A 158 6.83 -16.91 -15.07
N ARG A 159 5.71 -16.24 -14.79
CA ARG A 159 4.48 -16.36 -15.59
C ARG A 159 4.63 -15.83 -17.02
N ARG A 160 5.54 -14.86 -17.22
CA ARG A 160 5.87 -14.38 -18.57
C ARG A 160 6.67 -15.36 -19.42
N GLY A 161 7.21 -16.42 -18.82
CA GLY A 161 8.07 -17.38 -19.54
C GLY A 161 9.39 -16.75 -20.01
N ALA A 162 9.70 -15.52 -19.60
CA ALA A 162 10.89 -14.80 -20.02
C ALA A 162 12.17 -15.34 -19.35
N ALA A 163 12.02 -16.02 -18.21
CA ALA A 163 13.12 -16.67 -17.52
C ALA A 163 12.67 -17.86 -16.67
N THR A 164 13.46 -18.94 -16.67
CA THR A 164 13.36 -19.97 -15.64
C THR A 164 14.09 -19.48 -14.38
N LEU A 165 13.36 -19.45 -13.25
CA LEU A 165 13.92 -19.04 -11.96
C LEU A 165 14.88 -20.13 -11.46
N VAL A 166 16.14 -19.76 -11.23
CA VAL A 166 17.20 -20.75 -10.90
C VAL A 166 17.31 -20.99 -9.39
N ASP A 167 17.07 -19.98 -8.54
CA ASP A 167 17.14 -20.12 -7.08
C ASP A 167 16.22 -19.14 -6.30
N GLY A 168 15.37 -19.70 -5.43
CA GLY A 168 14.46 -18.97 -4.55
C GLY A 168 15.06 -18.53 -3.21
N ARG A 169 16.29 -18.96 -2.85
CA ARG A 169 16.93 -18.62 -1.55
C ARG A 169 17.51 -17.20 -1.47
N SER A 170 17.34 -16.41 -2.53
CA SER A 170 18.00 -15.11 -2.76
C SER A 170 17.28 -13.88 -2.18
N GLY A 171 16.09 -14.04 -1.59
CA GLY A 171 15.30 -12.90 -1.10
C GLY A 171 16.00 -12.02 -0.05
N ARG A 172 16.85 -12.60 0.83
CA ARG A 172 17.59 -11.81 1.83
C ARG A 172 18.72 -10.98 1.25
N SER A 173 19.30 -11.42 0.14
CA SER A 173 20.47 -10.78 -0.48
C SER A 173 20.09 -9.74 -1.54
N GLY A 174 18.79 -9.61 -1.86
CA GLY A 174 18.28 -8.58 -2.77
C GLY A 174 18.64 -8.84 -4.23
N PHE A 175 18.68 -10.11 -4.63
CA PHE A 175 18.89 -10.50 -6.03
C PHE A 175 17.92 -11.62 -6.46
N VAL A 176 17.77 -11.79 -7.77
CA VAL A 176 17.00 -12.84 -8.44
C VAL A 176 17.86 -13.40 -9.58
N ASP A 177 18.01 -14.72 -9.61
CA ASP A 177 18.77 -15.41 -10.66
C ASP A 177 17.82 -15.92 -11.73
N LEU A 178 18.06 -15.47 -12.96
CA LEU A 178 17.26 -15.75 -14.14
C LEU A 178 18.10 -16.51 -15.15
N GLN A 179 17.48 -17.46 -15.83
CA GLN A 179 18.04 -18.07 -17.04
C GLN A 179 17.32 -17.51 -18.25
N CYS A 180 18.05 -16.74 -19.06
CA CYS A 180 17.57 -16.16 -20.30
C CYS A 180 17.69 -17.18 -21.45
N ASN A 181 16.84 -17.06 -22.47
CA ASN A 181 17.04 -17.84 -23.69
C ASN A 181 18.21 -17.24 -24.50
N PRO A 182 19.29 -18.00 -24.79
CA PRO A 182 20.42 -17.49 -25.58
C PRO A 182 20.03 -17.02 -26.98
N HIS A 183 18.95 -17.56 -27.54
CA HIS A 183 18.52 -17.28 -28.90
C HIS A 183 17.68 -16.00 -29.02
N ASP A 184 17.28 -15.38 -27.91
CA ASP A 184 16.56 -14.11 -27.92
C ASP A 184 17.49 -12.96 -27.48
N PRO A 185 18.09 -12.20 -28.43
CA PRO A 185 18.98 -11.08 -28.12
C PRO A 185 18.26 -9.94 -27.39
N HIS A 186 16.93 -9.94 -27.38
CA HIS A 186 16.10 -8.95 -26.69
C HIS A 186 15.55 -9.46 -25.35
N CYS A 187 15.88 -10.69 -24.94
CA CYS A 187 15.40 -11.26 -23.68
C CYS A 187 15.77 -10.39 -22.48
N LEU A 188 17.02 -9.96 -22.38
CA LEU A 188 17.51 -9.13 -21.28
C LEU A 188 16.84 -7.74 -21.26
N LEU A 189 16.63 -7.13 -22.43
CA LEU A 189 15.92 -5.86 -22.58
C LEU A 189 14.47 -5.96 -22.11
N ARG A 190 13.79 -7.03 -22.54
CA ARG A 190 12.40 -7.30 -22.18
C ARG A 190 12.27 -7.55 -20.68
N LEU A 191 13.14 -8.38 -20.10
CA LEU A 191 13.20 -8.68 -18.67
C LEU A 191 13.41 -7.43 -17.82
N LEU A 192 14.34 -6.55 -18.22
CA LEU A 192 14.57 -5.29 -17.52
C LEU A 192 13.36 -4.37 -17.59
N SER A 193 12.80 -4.16 -18.78
CA SER A 193 11.61 -3.32 -18.97
C SER A 193 10.41 -3.84 -18.15
N GLU A 194 10.24 -5.16 -18.11
CA GLU A 194 9.21 -5.81 -17.29
C GLU A 194 9.47 -5.62 -15.79
N ALA A 195 10.70 -5.86 -15.32
CA ALA A 195 11.08 -5.66 -13.93
C ALA A 195 10.90 -4.19 -13.47
N GLU A 196 11.29 -3.23 -14.31
CA GLU A 196 11.09 -1.79 -14.06
C GLU A 196 9.61 -1.41 -14.00
N SER A 197 8.78 -2.00 -14.87
CA SER A 197 7.34 -1.72 -14.88
C SER A 197 6.65 -2.15 -13.57
N ILE A 198 7.09 -3.26 -12.98
CA ILE A 198 6.59 -3.76 -11.69
C ILE A 198 7.24 -3.00 -10.54
N GLU A 199 8.52 -2.64 -10.66
CA GLU A 199 9.21 -1.82 -9.67
C GLU A 199 8.47 -0.49 -9.47
N ALA A 200 8.04 0.15 -10.55
CA ALA A 200 7.24 1.39 -10.47
C ALA A 200 5.95 1.19 -9.66
N VAL A 201 5.31 0.04 -9.79
CA VAL A 201 4.13 -0.34 -9.01
C VAL A 201 4.51 -0.55 -7.55
N LEU A 202 5.52 -1.39 -7.27
CA LEU A 202 5.95 -1.74 -5.92
C LEU A 202 6.54 -0.56 -5.15
N ARG A 203 7.17 0.42 -5.81
CA ARG A 203 7.66 1.64 -5.15
C ARG A 203 6.53 2.49 -4.58
N ARG A 204 5.32 2.45 -5.16
CA ARG A 204 4.15 3.12 -4.56
C ARG A 204 3.83 2.59 -3.16
N ARG A 205 4.21 1.35 -2.87
CA ARG A 205 4.14 0.74 -1.53
C ARG A 205 5.16 1.32 -0.55
N ALA A 206 6.37 1.60 -1.04
CA ALA A 206 7.54 1.97 -0.22
C ALA A 206 7.44 3.36 0.41
N VAL A 207 6.51 4.21 -0.06
CA VAL A 207 6.26 5.57 0.46
C VAL A 207 5.74 5.58 1.91
N ILE A 208 5.35 4.42 2.46
CA ILE A 208 5.20 4.30 3.91
C ILE A 208 6.59 3.99 4.46
N PRO A 209 7.34 4.98 5.00
CA PRO A 209 8.66 4.73 5.53
C PRO A 209 8.55 3.59 6.52
N LEU A 210 9.15 2.46 6.15
CA LEU A 210 9.44 1.36 7.05
C LEU A 210 10.50 1.90 8.00
N ALA A 211 10.08 2.75 8.96
CA ALA A 211 10.93 3.27 10.00
C ALA A 211 11.73 2.10 10.55
N ASN A 212 13.05 2.18 10.38
CA ASN A 212 13.98 1.06 10.41
C ASN A 212 13.70 0.16 11.63
N PRO A 213 12.95 -0.96 11.47
CA PRO A 213 12.34 -1.65 12.60
C PRO A 213 13.36 -2.43 13.42
N GLU A 214 14.57 -2.58 12.88
CA GLU A 214 15.66 -3.37 13.45
C GLU A 214 16.23 -2.70 14.70
N GLY A 215 16.52 -1.40 14.66
CA GLY A 215 17.02 -0.67 15.83
C GLY A 215 16.01 -0.63 16.98
N GLY A 216 14.74 -0.41 16.66
CA GLY A 216 13.66 -0.46 17.66
C GLY A 216 13.39 -1.87 18.21
N ALA A 217 13.79 -2.94 17.49
CA ALA A 217 13.57 -4.33 17.92
C ALA A 217 14.35 -4.67 19.15
N LEU A 218 15.64 -4.40 19.04
CA LEU A 218 16.59 -4.73 20.06
C LEU A 218 16.29 -3.94 21.33
N LEU A 219 15.92 -2.65 21.19
CA LEU A 219 15.53 -1.81 22.32
C LEU A 219 14.25 -2.29 23.02
N ILE A 220 13.19 -2.65 22.28
CA ILE A 220 11.93 -3.11 22.90
C ILE A 220 12.13 -4.47 23.59
N ASN A 221 12.86 -5.40 22.96
CA ASN A 221 13.17 -6.70 23.56
C ASN A 221 14.08 -6.54 24.79
N ALA A 222 15.11 -5.69 24.70
CA ALA A 222 15.99 -5.38 25.82
C ALA A 222 15.22 -4.73 26.98
N ASN A 223 14.27 -3.81 26.68
CA ASN A 223 13.45 -3.20 27.71
C ASN A 223 12.59 -4.23 28.45
N LEU A 224 11.95 -5.16 27.74
CA LEU A 224 11.17 -6.22 28.38
C LEU A 224 12.06 -7.13 29.24
N ALA A 225 13.22 -7.54 28.73
CA ALA A 225 14.17 -8.36 29.47
C ALA A 225 14.69 -7.64 30.73
N LEU A 226 15.02 -6.35 30.63
CA LEU A 226 15.48 -5.53 31.74
C LEU A 226 14.36 -5.28 32.76
N ALA A 227 13.12 -5.04 32.32
CA ALA A 227 11.99 -4.87 33.20
C ALA A 227 11.69 -6.15 33.99
N LEU A 228 11.74 -7.32 33.35
CA LEU A 228 11.63 -8.61 34.02
C LEU A 228 12.81 -8.85 34.96
N GLY A 229 14.04 -8.54 34.51
CA GLY A 229 15.24 -8.66 35.33
C GLY A 229 15.23 -7.74 36.55
N ALA A 230 14.60 -6.56 36.45
CA ALA A 230 14.47 -5.60 37.55
C ALA A 230 13.66 -6.16 38.74
N SER A 231 12.83 -7.17 38.54
CA SER A 231 12.16 -7.88 39.64
C SER A 231 13.13 -8.66 40.53
N ALA A 232 14.24 -9.14 39.97
CA ALA A 232 15.31 -9.83 40.69
C ALA A 232 16.47 -8.88 41.07
N PHE A 233 16.72 -7.84 40.27
CA PHE A 233 17.80 -6.88 40.48
C PHE A 233 17.30 -5.44 40.29
N PRO A 234 16.78 -4.79 41.36
CA PRO A 234 16.14 -3.47 41.28
C PRO A 234 16.99 -2.36 40.66
N ALA A 235 18.32 -2.47 40.71
CA ALA A 235 19.22 -1.51 40.08
C ALA A 235 19.09 -1.43 38.54
N LEU A 236 18.43 -2.40 37.89
CA LEU A 236 18.11 -2.34 36.44
C LEU A 236 16.91 -1.43 36.12
N MET A 237 16.10 -1.10 37.13
CA MET A 237 14.91 -0.27 36.99
C MET A 237 15.16 1.08 36.29
N PRO A 238 16.16 1.91 36.68
CA PRO A 238 16.44 3.17 35.99
C PRO A 238 16.85 2.97 34.52
N VAL A 239 17.54 1.87 34.21
CA VAL A 239 17.95 1.55 32.83
C VAL A 239 16.72 1.18 31.99
N SER A 240 15.81 0.35 32.52
CA SER A 240 14.54 0.03 31.85
C SER A 240 13.68 1.28 31.66
N ALA A 241 13.57 2.14 32.68
CA ALA A 241 12.83 3.39 32.60
C ALA A 241 13.41 4.33 31.51
N ALA A 242 14.73 4.45 31.42
CA ALA A 242 15.39 5.24 30.38
C ALA A 242 15.13 4.70 28.98
N ILE A 243 15.22 3.38 28.77
CA ILE A 243 14.93 2.76 27.47
C ILE A 243 13.46 2.94 27.11
N LEU A 244 12.54 2.76 28.06
CA LEU A 244 11.10 2.99 27.88
C LEU A 244 10.82 4.45 27.46
N ALA A 245 11.43 5.43 28.13
CA ALA A 245 11.28 6.84 27.79
C ALA A 245 11.81 7.16 26.38
N VAL A 246 12.98 6.62 26.01
CA VAL A 246 13.56 6.79 24.66
C VAL A 246 12.68 6.14 23.59
N ALA A 247 12.18 4.92 23.84
CA ALA A 247 11.32 4.20 22.91
C ALA A 247 9.96 4.90 22.70
N SER A 248 9.40 5.51 23.75
CA SER A 248 8.12 6.21 23.71
C SER A 248 8.21 7.67 23.25
N TRP A 249 9.41 8.25 23.15
CA TRP A 249 9.61 9.66 22.80
C TRP A 249 8.97 10.11 21.47
N PRO A 250 9.09 9.35 20.36
CA PRO A 250 8.44 9.73 19.10
C PRO A 250 6.92 9.81 19.22
N ALA A 251 6.31 8.86 19.94
CA ALA A 251 4.88 8.84 20.22
C ALA A 251 4.47 10.03 21.10
N ALA A 252 5.25 10.34 22.14
CA ALA A 252 5.02 11.49 22.99
C ALA A 252 5.08 12.83 22.21
N ARG A 253 6.05 12.96 21.29
CA ARG A 253 6.15 14.15 20.43
C ARG A 253 4.95 14.27 19.49
N GLN A 254 4.44 13.16 18.97
CA GLN A 254 3.24 13.15 18.14
C GLN A 254 1.98 13.48 18.95
N ALA A 255 1.80 12.85 20.12
CA ALA A 255 0.73 13.16 21.06
C ALA A 255 0.72 14.64 21.45
N TRP A 256 1.88 15.24 21.71
CA TRP A 256 2.00 16.67 22.01
C TRP A 256 1.53 17.56 20.85
N ARG A 257 1.88 17.21 19.61
CA ARG A 257 1.39 17.94 18.42
C ARG A 257 -0.12 17.80 18.26
N GLN A 258 -0.68 16.61 18.48
CA GLN A 258 -2.12 16.35 18.41
C GLN A 258 -2.87 17.11 19.50
N LEU A 259 -2.35 17.12 20.73
CA LEU A 259 -2.92 17.87 21.86
C LEU A 259 -2.91 19.38 21.57
N ARG A 260 -1.82 19.91 20.99
CA ARG A 260 -1.78 21.31 20.50
C ARG A 260 -2.82 21.61 19.43
N GLN A 261 -3.21 20.61 18.64
CA GLN A 261 -4.28 20.70 17.64
C GLN A 261 -5.67 20.42 18.24
N ARG A 262 -5.80 20.27 19.57
CA ARG A 262 -7.04 19.89 20.27
C ARG A 262 -7.65 18.57 19.77
N ARG A 263 -6.80 17.66 19.30
CA ARG A 263 -7.20 16.30 18.91
C ARG A 263 -6.66 15.33 19.95
N VAL A 264 -7.56 14.59 20.58
CA VAL A 264 -7.22 13.53 21.53
C VAL A 264 -7.44 12.20 20.82
N ASP A 265 -6.34 11.58 20.44
CA ASP A 265 -6.28 10.31 19.70
C ASP A 265 -5.62 9.25 20.59
N VAL A 266 -5.65 7.98 20.20
CA VAL A 266 -5.05 6.82 20.88
C VAL A 266 -3.59 7.06 21.26
N THR A 267 -2.83 7.79 20.43
CA THR A 267 -1.43 8.12 20.70
C THR A 267 -1.28 8.93 21.99
N VAL A 268 -2.23 9.80 22.31
CA VAL A 268 -2.26 10.60 23.55
C VAL A 268 -2.50 9.68 24.75
N VAL A 269 -3.48 8.77 24.66
CA VAL A 269 -3.78 7.79 25.72
C VAL A 269 -2.58 6.90 26.01
N LEU A 270 -1.92 6.37 24.97
CA LEU A 270 -0.71 5.54 25.10
C LEU A 270 0.47 6.30 25.72
N THR A 271 0.60 7.59 25.40
CA THR A 271 1.64 8.45 25.99
C THR A 271 1.37 8.69 27.47
N ILE A 272 0.12 8.96 27.86
CA ILE A 272 -0.29 9.12 29.26
C ILE A 272 -0.04 7.82 30.04
N LEU A 273 -0.43 6.67 29.47
CA LEU A 273 -0.17 5.35 30.06
C LEU A 273 1.32 5.10 30.28
N SER A 274 2.16 5.43 29.29
CA SER A 274 3.61 5.29 29.39
C SER A 274 4.19 6.20 30.48
N ALA A 275 3.71 7.44 30.58
CA ALA A 275 4.13 8.39 31.61
C ALA A 275 3.72 7.91 33.01
N LEU A 276 2.47 7.45 33.18
CA LEU A 276 1.99 6.88 34.45
C LEU A 276 2.82 5.66 34.85
N ALA A 277 3.17 4.78 33.91
CA ALA A 277 4.02 3.63 34.17
C ALA A 277 5.43 4.01 34.62
N LEU A 278 6.00 5.08 34.04
CA LEU A 278 7.29 5.61 34.46
C LEU A 278 7.24 6.19 35.88
N VAL A 279 6.18 6.93 36.21
CA VAL A 279 6.00 7.55 37.54
C VAL A 279 5.76 6.51 38.62
N ASN A 280 5.00 5.45 38.33
CA ASN A 280 4.66 4.42 39.30
C ASN A 280 5.74 3.34 39.50
N GLY A 281 6.71 3.26 38.58
CA GLY A 281 7.65 2.14 38.55
C GLY A 281 7.08 0.84 37.96
N ASP A 282 5.89 0.89 37.34
CA ASP A 282 5.22 -0.25 36.70
C ASP A 282 5.83 -0.57 35.32
N HIS A 283 7.14 -0.82 35.29
CA HIS A 283 7.87 -1.00 34.03
C HIS A 283 7.55 -2.32 33.34
N ILE A 284 7.33 -3.41 34.08
CA ILE A 284 7.04 -4.74 33.48
C ILE A 284 5.79 -4.67 32.60
N PRO A 285 4.63 -4.22 33.10
CA PRO A 285 3.45 -4.22 32.27
C PRO A 285 3.59 -3.24 31.09
N ALA A 286 4.27 -2.10 31.26
CA ALA A 286 4.48 -1.14 30.17
C ALA A 286 5.40 -1.69 29.07
N ALA A 287 6.50 -2.34 29.45
CA ALA A 287 7.41 -3.00 28.53
C ALA A 287 6.73 -4.16 27.79
N LEU A 288 5.91 -4.96 28.49
CA LEU A 288 5.13 -6.04 27.90
C LEU A 288 4.14 -5.51 26.87
N MET A 289 3.43 -4.43 27.18
CA MET A 289 2.48 -3.80 26.26
C MET A 289 3.17 -3.29 24.98
N LEU A 290 4.31 -2.60 25.10
CA LEU A 290 5.09 -2.17 23.92
C LEU A 290 5.58 -3.35 23.09
N TRP A 291 6.01 -4.43 23.74
CA TRP A 291 6.43 -5.65 23.08
C TRP A 291 5.28 -6.34 22.36
N LEU A 292 4.10 -6.43 22.98
CA LEU A 292 2.88 -6.99 22.37
C LEU A 292 2.44 -6.17 21.16
N PHE A 293 2.36 -4.84 21.26
CA PHE A 293 2.02 -3.99 20.11
C PHE A 293 2.96 -4.22 18.93
N ARG A 294 4.26 -4.34 19.22
CA ARG A 294 5.27 -4.67 18.20
C ARG A 294 5.00 -6.03 17.58
N ILE A 295 4.73 -7.06 18.37
CA ILE A 295 4.45 -8.40 17.86
C ILE A 295 3.19 -8.42 17.02
N TRP A 296 2.12 -7.75 17.45
CA TRP A 296 0.88 -7.67 16.69
C TRP A 296 1.09 -6.96 15.36
N ASP A 297 1.84 -5.86 15.34
CA ASP A 297 2.22 -5.19 14.09
C ASP A 297 3.03 -6.11 13.18
N LEU A 298 4.01 -6.86 13.72
CA LEU A 298 4.79 -7.83 12.94
C LEU A 298 3.92 -8.98 12.38
N LEU A 299 3.05 -9.57 13.19
CA LEU A 299 2.15 -10.64 12.77
C LEU A 299 1.16 -10.15 11.71
N THR A 300 0.57 -8.99 11.92
CA THR A 300 -0.34 -8.34 10.96
C THR A 300 0.37 -8.08 9.64
N ARG A 301 1.57 -7.50 9.67
CA ARG A 301 2.38 -7.28 8.46
C ARG A 301 2.68 -8.59 7.75
N ARG A 302 3.03 -9.66 8.47
CA ARG A 302 3.29 -10.97 7.87
C ARG A 302 2.05 -11.57 7.22
N SER A 303 0.88 -11.47 7.84
CA SER A 303 -0.37 -11.96 7.25
C SER A 303 -0.78 -11.14 6.04
N LEU A 304 -0.69 -9.81 6.09
CA LEU A 304 -0.97 -8.94 4.93
C LEU A 304 0.00 -9.17 3.78
N ARG A 305 1.29 -9.36 4.05
CA ARG A 305 2.29 -9.70 3.03
C ARG A 305 1.97 -11.00 2.31
N ARG A 306 1.51 -12.02 3.04
CA ARG A 306 1.09 -13.30 2.45
C ARG A 306 -0.17 -13.13 1.61
N ALA A 307 -1.11 -12.32 2.09
CA ALA A 307 -2.31 -12.03 1.33
C ALA A 307 -2.03 -11.21 0.07
N GLU A 308 -1.12 -10.25 0.13
CA GLU A 308 -0.67 -9.47 -1.02
C GLU A 308 -0.07 -10.35 -2.12
N VAL A 309 0.84 -11.25 -1.75
CA VAL A 309 1.39 -12.24 -2.69
C VAL A 309 0.29 -13.15 -3.23
N GLY A 310 -0.61 -13.63 -2.38
CA GLY A 310 -1.73 -14.48 -2.80
C GLY A 310 -2.69 -13.80 -3.78
N VAL A 311 -3.05 -12.54 -3.53
CA VAL A 311 -3.90 -11.73 -4.44
C VAL A 311 -3.21 -11.56 -5.77
N PHE A 312 -1.93 -11.19 -5.76
CA PHE A 312 -1.14 -11.08 -6.99
C PHE A 312 -1.11 -12.41 -7.75
N GLU A 313 -0.79 -13.52 -7.09
CA GLU A 313 -0.66 -14.82 -7.74
C GLU A 313 -1.98 -15.30 -8.36
N ARG A 314 -3.13 -15.01 -7.74
CA ARG A 314 -4.45 -15.35 -8.29
C ARG A 314 -4.87 -14.46 -9.45
N LEU A 315 -4.72 -13.14 -9.31
CA LEU A 315 -4.99 -12.21 -10.41
C LEU A 315 -4.07 -12.50 -11.61
N ALA A 316 -2.81 -12.85 -11.35
CA ALA A 316 -1.85 -13.24 -12.36
C ALA A 316 -2.13 -14.62 -12.98
N ALA A 317 -2.90 -15.48 -12.32
CA ALA A 317 -3.42 -16.71 -12.91
C ALA A 317 -4.58 -16.42 -13.88
N ALA A 318 -5.50 -15.54 -13.48
CA ALA A 318 -6.64 -15.15 -14.29
C ALA A 318 -6.26 -14.34 -15.55
N SER A 319 -5.08 -13.70 -15.55
CA SER A 319 -4.64 -12.84 -16.64
C SER A 319 -4.18 -13.56 -17.91
N ASN A 320 -4.17 -14.90 -17.95
CA ASN A 320 -3.73 -15.72 -19.11
C ASN A 320 -2.36 -15.31 -19.70
N GLY A 321 -1.47 -14.73 -18.88
CA GLY A 321 -0.16 -14.24 -19.32
C GLY A 321 -0.16 -12.88 -20.04
N ASP A 322 -1.31 -12.22 -20.22
CA ASP A 322 -1.37 -10.86 -20.75
C ASP A 322 -0.60 -9.88 -19.85
N TRP A 323 0.26 -9.06 -20.46
CA TRP A 323 1.17 -8.16 -19.74
C TRP A 323 0.39 -7.08 -19.02
N ALA A 324 -0.57 -6.47 -19.70
CA ALA A 324 -1.33 -5.35 -19.18
C ALA A 324 -2.17 -5.82 -18.00
N ALA A 325 -2.79 -6.99 -18.14
CA ALA A 325 -3.51 -7.64 -17.06
C ALA A 325 -2.61 -8.04 -15.88
N LEU A 326 -1.43 -8.62 -16.11
CA LEU A 326 -0.45 -8.95 -15.06
C LEU A 326 0.05 -7.71 -14.31
N ARG A 327 0.28 -6.61 -15.03
CA ARG A 327 0.67 -5.33 -14.44
C ARG A 327 -0.48 -4.73 -13.62
N GLY A 328 -1.70 -4.74 -14.17
CA GLY A 328 -2.90 -4.31 -13.45
C GLY A 328 -3.17 -5.15 -12.20
N ALA A 329 -2.88 -6.46 -12.24
CA ALA A 329 -2.92 -7.37 -11.11
C ALA A 329 -1.91 -6.99 -10.01
N ALA A 330 -0.66 -6.72 -10.39
CA ALA A 330 0.36 -6.24 -9.46
C ALA A 330 -0.04 -4.87 -8.87
N GLU A 331 -0.56 -3.97 -9.70
CA GLU A 331 -1.01 -2.65 -9.25
C GLU A 331 -2.18 -2.74 -8.30
N ALA A 332 -3.18 -3.57 -8.58
CA ALA A 332 -4.29 -3.80 -7.69
C ALA A 332 -3.82 -4.39 -6.36
N ALA A 333 -3.03 -5.47 -6.38
CA ALA A 333 -2.48 -6.08 -5.18
C ALA A 333 -1.73 -5.04 -4.35
N VAL A 334 -0.76 -4.35 -4.94
CA VAL A 334 0.01 -3.33 -4.22
C VAL A 334 -0.88 -2.20 -3.71
N THR A 335 -1.84 -1.73 -4.49
CA THR A 335 -2.68 -0.59 -4.09
C THR A 335 -3.63 -0.99 -2.95
N ILE A 336 -4.24 -2.17 -2.97
CA ILE A 336 -5.07 -2.70 -1.87
C ILE A 336 -4.30 -2.66 -0.54
N PHE A 337 -3.03 -3.10 -0.55
CA PHE A 337 -2.23 -3.22 0.66
C PHE A 337 -1.42 -1.96 1.00
N ALA A 338 -1.09 -1.11 0.03
CA ALA A 338 -0.43 0.18 0.24
C ALA A 338 -1.42 1.25 0.73
N GLN A 339 -2.64 1.23 0.20
CA GLN A 339 -3.75 2.03 0.69
C GLN A 339 -4.46 1.38 1.87
N ALA A 340 -4.01 0.19 2.31
CA ALA A 340 -4.59 -0.57 3.42
C ALA A 340 -4.97 0.42 4.51
N PRO A 341 -6.27 0.55 4.77
CA PRO A 341 -6.83 1.79 5.22
C PRO A 341 -6.09 2.22 6.47
N ARG A 342 -5.46 3.41 6.43
CA ARG A 342 -5.45 4.28 7.62
C ARG A 342 -6.92 4.56 7.87
N SER A 343 -7.58 3.56 8.43
CA SER A 343 -9.02 3.41 8.34
C SER A 343 -9.59 4.58 9.08
N ARG A 344 -10.01 5.61 8.35
CA ARG A 344 -10.69 6.76 8.94
C ARG A 344 -11.78 6.29 9.88
N ALA A 345 -12.43 5.18 9.56
CA ALA A 345 -13.44 4.53 10.38
C ALA A 345 -12.88 3.83 11.63
N ALA A 346 -11.68 3.24 11.60
CA ALA A 346 -11.07 2.66 12.79
C ALA A 346 -10.37 3.70 13.65
N THR A 347 -9.72 4.71 13.05
CA THR A 347 -9.32 5.92 13.78
C THR A 347 -10.55 6.63 14.32
N ALA A 348 -11.65 6.76 13.58
CA ALA A 348 -12.87 7.37 14.09
C ALA A 348 -13.52 6.53 15.19
N PHE A 349 -13.50 5.20 15.07
CA PHE A 349 -13.95 4.33 16.16
C PHE A 349 -13.06 4.51 17.39
N ALA A 350 -11.74 4.60 17.20
CA ALA A 350 -10.80 4.83 18.29
C ALA A 350 -10.93 6.21 18.92
N ASP A 351 -11.06 7.25 18.11
CA ASP A 351 -11.36 8.62 18.51
C ASP A 351 -12.70 8.69 19.25
N ALA A 352 -13.72 7.97 18.78
CA ALA A 352 -15.03 7.92 19.43
C ALA A 352 -15.00 7.17 20.77
N SER A 353 -14.17 6.13 20.90
CA SER A 353 -13.97 5.39 22.16
C SER A 353 -13.00 6.08 23.12
N THR A 354 -12.15 6.99 22.64
CA THR A 354 -11.11 7.63 23.45
C THR A 354 -11.67 8.43 24.65
N PRO A 355 -12.73 9.27 24.50
CA PRO A 355 -13.35 9.95 25.64
C PRO A 355 -13.85 8.98 26.71
N LEU A 356 -14.52 7.89 26.30
CA LEU A 356 -14.99 6.87 27.24
C LEU A 356 -13.81 6.22 27.97
N MET A 357 -12.77 5.81 27.24
CA MET A 357 -11.56 5.25 27.87
C MET A 357 -10.95 6.22 28.87
N LEU A 358 -10.81 7.51 28.53
CA LEU A 358 -10.27 8.52 29.43
C LEU A 358 -11.15 8.73 30.67
N CYS A 359 -12.48 8.74 30.51
CA CYS A 359 -13.40 8.81 31.64
C CYS A 359 -13.25 7.60 32.57
N VAL A 360 -13.22 6.39 32.02
CA VAL A 360 -13.05 5.16 32.81
C VAL A 360 -11.67 5.15 33.48
N GLY A 361 -10.62 5.56 32.77
CA GLY A 361 -9.26 5.69 33.30
C GLY A 361 -9.14 6.73 34.42
N ALA A 362 -9.81 7.88 34.28
CA ALA A 362 -9.88 8.90 35.31
C ALA A 362 -10.63 8.38 36.54
N SER A 363 -11.79 7.73 36.37
CA SER A 363 -12.52 7.10 37.47
C SER A 363 -11.67 6.05 38.19
N ALA A 364 -10.96 5.20 37.44
CA ALA A 364 -10.03 4.23 37.99
C ALA A 364 -8.85 4.88 38.74
N LEU A 365 -8.34 6.02 38.25
CA LEU A 365 -7.31 6.82 38.92
C LEU A 365 -7.81 7.35 40.27
N PHE A 366 -9.03 7.86 40.33
CA PHE A 366 -9.62 8.37 41.57
C PHE A 366 -9.96 7.24 42.57
N SER A 367 -10.44 6.10 42.10
CA SER A 367 -10.89 5.01 42.98
C SER A 367 -9.76 4.10 43.47
N GLY A 368 -8.76 3.81 42.63
CA GLY A 368 -7.71 2.82 42.93
C GLY A 368 -6.30 3.28 42.56
N GLY A 369 -6.11 4.59 42.36
CA GLY A 369 -4.83 5.18 42.04
C GLY A 369 -4.34 4.85 40.63
N ALA A 370 -3.11 5.27 40.37
CA ALA A 370 -2.49 5.12 39.05
C ALA A 370 -2.33 3.65 38.58
N PRO A 371 -2.09 2.65 39.45
CA PRO A 371 -2.07 1.24 39.03
C PRO A 371 -3.40 0.75 38.46
N LEU A 372 -4.53 1.10 39.10
CA LEU A 372 -5.87 0.73 38.59
C LEU A 372 -6.20 1.49 37.30
N ALA A 373 -5.87 2.79 37.22
CA ALA A 373 -6.03 3.57 35.99
C ALA A 373 -5.29 2.94 34.82
N GLN A 374 -4.04 2.51 35.04
CA GLN A 374 -3.28 1.80 34.03
C GLN A 374 -3.93 0.47 33.65
N ALA A 375 -4.32 -0.35 34.63
CA ALA A 375 -4.97 -1.63 34.40
C ALA A 375 -6.21 -1.50 33.50
N VAL A 376 -7.00 -0.46 33.70
CA VAL A 376 -8.27 -0.24 32.99
C VAL A 376 -8.09 0.41 31.61
N LEU A 377 -7.04 1.21 31.42
CA LEU A 377 -6.73 1.85 30.14
C LEU A 377 -5.92 0.95 29.17
N ARG A 378 -5.35 -0.16 29.67
CA ARG A 378 -4.49 -1.09 28.92
C ARG A 378 -5.17 -2.05 27.94
N PRO A 379 -6.44 -2.48 28.11
CA PRO A 379 -7.05 -3.39 27.15
C PRO A 379 -7.02 -2.78 25.74
N ASP A 380 -6.60 -3.57 24.76
CA ASP A 380 -6.51 -3.12 23.39
C ASP A 380 -7.89 -3.21 22.73
N PHE A 381 -8.58 -2.08 22.65
CA PHE A 381 -9.90 -1.99 22.02
C PHE A 381 -9.85 -1.96 20.50
N PHE A 382 -8.67 -1.74 19.90
CA PHE A 382 -8.58 -1.25 18.54
C PHE A 382 -7.83 -2.20 17.62
N SER A 383 -6.71 -2.78 18.06
CA SER A 383 -5.90 -3.63 17.20
C SER A 383 -6.67 -4.84 16.68
N PRO A 384 -7.47 -5.59 17.47
CA PRO A 384 -8.22 -6.72 16.94
C PRO A 384 -9.16 -6.34 15.79
N VAL A 385 -9.89 -5.22 15.93
CA VAL A 385 -10.82 -4.71 14.91
C VAL A 385 -10.07 -4.22 13.66
N LEU A 386 -8.96 -3.50 13.85
CA LEU A 386 -8.09 -3.02 12.78
C LEU A 386 -7.49 -4.17 11.98
N VAL A 387 -6.94 -5.16 12.68
CA VAL A 387 -6.32 -6.35 12.10
C VAL A 387 -7.37 -7.18 11.37
N HIS A 388 -8.52 -7.44 12.01
CA HIS A 388 -9.62 -8.14 11.36
C HIS A 388 -10.06 -7.45 10.08
N ARG A 389 -10.29 -6.14 10.11
CA ARG A 389 -10.73 -5.40 8.92
C ARG A 389 -9.72 -5.48 7.78
N ARG A 390 -8.43 -5.43 8.07
CA ARG A 390 -7.38 -5.58 7.04
C ARG A 390 -7.28 -7.00 6.50
N ILE A 391 -7.49 -8.01 7.35
CA ILE A 391 -7.52 -9.41 6.93
C ILE A 391 -8.78 -9.68 6.09
N ALA A 392 -9.96 -9.29 6.57
CA ALA A 392 -11.21 -9.40 5.82
C ALA A 392 -11.13 -8.66 4.48
N ALA A 393 -10.50 -7.47 4.45
CA ALA A 393 -10.24 -6.75 3.21
C ALA A 393 -9.42 -7.56 2.22
N ALA A 394 -8.35 -8.17 2.70
CA ALA A 394 -7.47 -9.02 1.94
C ALA A 394 -8.20 -10.27 1.44
N GLU A 395 -9.03 -10.89 2.26
CA GLU A 395 -9.86 -12.05 1.92
C GLU A 395 -10.88 -11.72 0.83
N ILE A 396 -11.60 -10.59 0.97
CA ILE A 396 -12.53 -10.11 -0.06
C ILE A 396 -11.79 -9.88 -1.37
N ALA A 397 -10.68 -9.13 -1.35
CA ALA A 397 -9.90 -8.87 -2.54
C ALA A 397 -9.39 -10.16 -3.20
N LEU A 398 -8.98 -11.15 -2.41
CA LEU A 398 -8.52 -12.45 -2.87
C LEU A 398 -9.65 -13.29 -3.49
N HIS A 399 -10.85 -13.26 -2.90
CA HIS A 399 -12.04 -13.95 -3.41
C HIS A 399 -12.56 -13.29 -4.70
N LEU A 400 -12.59 -11.96 -4.75
CA LEU A 400 -12.96 -11.20 -5.94
C LEU A 400 -11.96 -11.41 -7.08
N ALA A 401 -10.67 -11.44 -6.76
CA ALA A 401 -9.61 -11.75 -7.70
C ALA A 401 -9.80 -13.10 -8.42
N GLN A 402 -10.28 -14.12 -7.70
CA GLN A 402 -10.56 -15.44 -8.29
C GLN A 402 -11.66 -15.40 -9.37
N ARG A 403 -12.51 -14.37 -9.34
CA ARG A 403 -13.59 -14.18 -10.32
C ARG A 403 -13.25 -13.17 -11.42
N GLY A 404 -12.00 -12.72 -11.51
CA GLY A 404 -11.60 -11.69 -12.46
C GLY A 404 -12.09 -10.29 -12.09
N ILE A 405 -12.48 -10.08 -10.82
CA ILE A 405 -12.81 -8.77 -10.27
C ILE A 405 -11.56 -8.21 -9.59
N VAL A 406 -11.25 -6.97 -9.90
CA VAL A 406 -10.05 -6.29 -9.43
C VAL A 406 -10.46 -5.09 -8.61
N VAL A 407 -9.96 -5.05 -7.38
CA VAL A 407 -10.16 -3.95 -6.47
C VAL A 407 -8.86 -3.19 -6.40
N ARG A 408 -8.87 -1.91 -6.76
CA ARG A 408 -7.71 -1.02 -6.60
C ARG A 408 -7.81 -0.18 -5.34
N ASP A 409 -9.00 0.30 -5.01
CA ASP A 409 -9.24 1.05 -3.78
C ASP A 409 -10.20 0.29 -2.88
N PHE A 410 -9.69 -0.20 -1.76
CA PHE A 410 -10.50 -0.91 -0.76
C PHE A 410 -11.56 0.00 -0.12
N ARG A 411 -11.38 1.31 -0.12
CA ARG A 411 -12.39 2.25 0.35
C ARG A 411 -13.66 2.13 -0.47
N ALA A 412 -13.57 1.93 -1.78
CA ALA A 412 -14.74 1.76 -2.62
C ALA A 412 -15.59 0.56 -2.17
N LEU A 413 -14.95 -0.58 -1.82
CA LEU A 413 -15.66 -1.73 -1.23
C LEU A 413 -16.33 -1.39 0.11
N LEU A 414 -15.73 -0.53 0.92
CA LEU A 414 -16.33 -0.10 2.18
C LEU A 414 -17.52 0.84 1.96
N GLU A 415 -17.48 1.69 0.94
CA GLU A 415 -18.58 2.58 0.59
C GLU A 415 -19.76 1.81 -0.05
N ILE A 416 -19.51 0.65 -0.69
CA ILE A 416 -20.59 -0.27 -1.15
C ILE A 416 -21.52 -0.67 0.00
N ARG A 417 -21.01 -0.79 1.23
CA ARG A 417 -21.82 -1.12 2.42
C ARG A 417 -22.87 -0.08 2.75
N HIS A 418 -22.59 1.17 2.38
CA HIS A 418 -23.46 2.31 2.65
C HIS A 418 -24.26 2.73 1.42
N ALA A 419 -24.03 2.07 0.28
CA ALA A 419 -24.79 2.33 -0.91
C ALA A 419 -26.22 1.82 -0.74
N ASP A 420 -27.16 2.65 -1.11
CA ASP A 420 -28.60 2.39 -1.16
C ASP A 420 -29.11 2.31 -2.60
N GLU A 421 -28.28 2.70 -3.58
CA GLU A 421 -28.65 2.68 -4.99
C GLU A 421 -27.55 2.08 -5.87
N ILE A 422 -27.95 1.34 -6.91
CA ILE A 422 -27.07 0.91 -7.99
C ILE A 422 -27.54 1.46 -9.34
N LEU A 423 -26.60 2.09 -10.04
CA LEU A 423 -26.78 2.71 -11.35
C LEU A 423 -25.99 1.90 -12.39
N LEU A 424 -26.71 1.31 -13.34
CA LEU A 424 -26.15 0.52 -14.44
C LEU A 424 -26.17 1.32 -15.75
N ASP A 425 -25.06 1.28 -16.47
CA ASP A 425 -24.96 1.81 -17.83
C ASP A 425 -25.33 0.75 -18.87
N ASP A 426 -26.31 1.02 -19.72
CA ASP A 426 -26.69 0.16 -20.84
C ASP A 426 -25.64 0.19 -21.99
N GLY A 427 -24.63 1.05 -21.89
CA GLY A 427 -23.43 0.96 -22.74
C GLY A 427 -22.59 -0.29 -22.48
N VAL A 428 -22.92 -1.07 -21.45
CA VAL A 428 -22.32 -2.37 -21.14
C VAL A 428 -23.23 -3.48 -21.68
N GLU A 429 -22.65 -4.45 -22.38
CA GLU A 429 -23.38 -5.64 -22.82
C GLU A 429 -23.56 -6.62 -21.66
N TRP A 430 -24.56 -6.36 -20.81
CA TRP A 430 -24.81 -7.15 -19.59
C TRP A 430 -25.10 -8.62 -19.89
N GLU A 431 -24.27 -9.49 -19.33
CA GLU A 431 -24.52 -10.92 -19.29
C GLU A 431 -25.49 -11.22 -18.14
N THR A 432 -26.70 -11.66 -18.51
CA THR A 432 -27.72 -12.13 -17.56
C THR A 432 -27.89 -13.64 -17.59
N SER A 433 -26.97 -14.38 -18.22
CA SER A 433 -27.00 -15.84 -18.25
C SER A 433 -26.88 -16.35 -16.80
N GLY A 434 -27.86 -17.13 -16.36
CA GLY A 434 -27.92 -17.64 -14.99
C GLY A 434 -28.74 -16.80 -13.99
N LEU A 435 -29.38 -15.71 -14.42
CA LEU A 435 -30.38 -15.00 -13.62
C LEU A 435 -31.75 -15.10 -14.28
N ALA A 436 -32.78 -15.42 -13.49
CA ALA A 436 -34.15 -15.32 -13.95
C ALA A 436 -34.54 -13.85 -14.21
N PRO A 437 -35.53 -13.56 -15.08
CA PRO A 437 -36.01 -12.19 -15.29
C PRO A 437 -36.41 -11.53 -13.97
N GLY A 438 -35.87 -10.34 -13.71
CA GLY A 438 -36.08 -9.57 -12.49
C GLY A 438 -35.28 -10.04 -11.27
N GLU A 439 -34.55 -11.16 -11.36
CA GLU A 439 -33.84 -11.73 -10.22
C GLU A 439 -32.74 -10.80 -9.70
N PHE A 440 -32.02 -10.11 -10.60
CA PHE A 440 -30.99 -9.17 -10.22
C PHE A 440 -31.55 -8.06 -9.32
N GLY A 441 -32.58 -7.34 -9.77
CA GLY A 441 -33.22 -6.26 -9.01
C GLY A 441 -33.79 -6.76 -7.68
N ARG A 442 -34.40 -7.96 -7.66
CA ARG A 442 -34.87 -8.59 -6.42
C ARG A 442 -33.73 -8.85 -5.44
N ARG A 443 -32.61 -9.44 -5.91
CA ARG A 443 -31.43 -9.68 -5.06
C ARG A 443 -30.81 -8.38 -4.56
N MET A 444 -30.72 -7.35 -5.39
CA MET A 444 -30.25 -6.02 -4.97
C MET A 444 -31.12 -5.44 -3.84
N ALA A 445 -32.45 -5.61 -3.94
CA ALA A 445 -33.39 -5.20 -2.89
C ALA A 445 -33.27 -6.04 -1.60
N GLU A 446 -33.11 -7.37 -1.69
CA GLU A 446 -32.82 -8.24 -0.55
C GLU A 446 -31.50 -7.87 0.12
N LEU A 447 -30.53 -7.46 -0.70
CA LEU A 447 -29.28 -6.89 -0.26
C LEU A 447 -29.42 -5.44 0.19
N GLY A 448 -30.62 -4.87 0.36
CA GLY A 448 -30.82 -3.54 0.94
C GLY A 448 -30.39 -2.37 0.07
N LEU A 449 -30.45 -2.51 -1.25
CA LEU A 449 -30.50 -1.37 -2.18
C LEU A 449 -31.96 -1.04 -2.46
N SER A 450 -32.36 0.22 -2.23
CA SER A 450 -33.72 0.68 -2.49
C SER A 450 -34.01 0.83 -3.98
N GLU A 451 -33.00 1.13 -4.80
CA GLU A 451 -33.19 1.40 -6.23
C GLU A 451 -32.15 0.72 -7.11
N THR A 452 -32.60 0.19 -8.25
CA THR A 452 -31.78 -0.31 -9.35
C THR A 452 -32.12 0.49 -10.60
N VAL A 453 -31.18 1.31 -11.05
CA VAL A 453 -31.40 2.31 -12.10
C VAL A 453 -30.62 1.95 -13.35
N LEU A 454 -31.26 1.98 -14.52
CA LEU A 454 -30.61 1.70 -15.81
C LEU A 454 -30.60 2.95 -16.71
N PHE A 455 -29.44 3.35 -17.22
CA PHE A 455 -29.30 4.46 -18.19
C PHE A 455 -29.03 3.95 -19.61
N ARG A 456 -29.94 4.25 -20.55
CA ARG A 456 -29.89 3.82 -21.95
C ARG A 456 -29.28 4.87 -22.88
N PRO A 457 -28.38 4.52 -23.82
CA PRO A 457 -27.75 5.49 -24.70
C PRO A 457 -28.66 6.05 -25.80
N ASN A 458 -29.67 5.30 -26.28
CA ASN A 458 -30.59 5.76 -27.32
C ASN A 458 -31.99 5.11 -27.21
N ARG A 459 -33.03 5.75 -27.77
CA ARG A 459 -34.43 5.34 -27.64
C ARG A 459 -34.84 4.22 -28.60
N ASP A 460 -34.21 4.12 -29.77
CA ASP A 460 -34.81 3.44 -30.94
C ASP A 460 -34.11 2.16 -31.43
N ASP A 461 -32.92 1.80 -30.92
CA ASP A 461 -32.09 0.78 -31.59
C ASP A 461 -32.17 -0.65 -31.02
N ARG A 462 -32.83 -0.87 -29.86
CA ARG A 462 -33.04 -2.23 -29.31
C ARG A 462 -34.42 -2.37 -28.66
N PRO A 463 -35.30 -3.27 -29.15
CA PRO A 463 -36.58 -3.62 -28.51
C PRO A 463 -36.35 -4.53 -27.28
N ASP A 464 -35.40 -4.16 -26.42
CA ASP A 464 -34.94 -5.01 -25.34
C ASP A 464 -35.77 -4.79 -24.08
N ASP A 465 -36.38 -5.89 -23.62
CA ASP A 465 -36.92 -6.10 -22.27
C ASP A 465 -35.83 -6.04 -21.18
N LEU A 466 -34.67 -5.43 -21.43
CA LEU A 466 -33.55 -5.40 -20.48
C LEU A 466 -33.93 -4.79 -19.11
N PRO A 467 -34.67 -3.66 -19.02
CA PRO A 467 -35.16 -3.17 -17.73
C PRO A 467 -35.97 -4.23 -16.97
N VAL A 468 -36.84 -4.98 -17.66
CA VAL A 468 -37.67 -6.04 -17.08
C VAL A 468 -36.83 -7.24 -16.69
N ARG A 469 -35.90 -7.67 -17.54
CA ARG A 469 -34.99 -8.80 -17.33
C ARG A 469 -34.05 -8.57 -16.15
N ILE A 470 -33.53 -7.35 -16.00
CA ILE A 470 -32.70 -6.98 -14.86
C ILE A 470 -33.58 -6.72 -13.62
N GLY A 471 -34.84 -6.30 -13.79
CA GLY A 471 -35.69 -5.84 -12.69
C GLY A 471 -35.31 -4.44 -12.23
N ALA A 472 -34.98 -3.55 -13.18
CA ALA A 472 -34.67 -2.16 -12.89
C ALA A 472 -35.92 -1.44 -12.36
N THR A 473 -35.80 -0.79 -11.21
CA THR A 473 -36.89 -0.01 -10.60
C THR A 473 -37.14 1.29 -11.34
N ARG A 474 -36.07 1.87 -11.92
CA ARG A 474 -36.14 3.05 -12.79
C ARG A 474 -35.25 2.85 -14.00
N HIS A 475 -35.65 3.42 -15.13
CA HIS A 475 -34.78 3.49 -16.29
C HIS A 475 -34.90 4.86 -16.95
N PHE A 476 -33.78 5.38 -17.42
CA PHE A 476 -33.69 6.67 -18.08
C PHE A 476 -33.10 6.49 -19.47
N VAL A 477 -33.62 7.23 -20.44
CA VAL A 477 -32.97 7.38 -21.75
C VAL A 477 -32.09 8.61 -21.69
N ARG A 478 -30.81 8.47 -22.07
CA ARG A 478 -29.86 9.57 -22.07
C ARG A 478 -30.39 10.70 -22.95
N SER A 479 -30.42 11.90 -22.38
CA SER A 479 -30.78 13.13 -23.07
C SER A 479 -29.80 14.23 -22.65
N ALA A 480 -29.82 15.37 -23.33
CA ALA A 480 -28.99 16.52 -22.97
C ALA A 480 -29.18 16.96 -21.50
N ALA A 481 -30.39 16.77 -20.95
CA ALA A 481 -30.72 17.10 -19.56
C ALA A 481 -30.46 15.92 -18.59
N HIS A 482 -30.65 14.68 -19.04
CA HIS A 482 -30.54 13.48 -18.21
C HIS A 482 -29.30 12.68 -18.61
N THR A 483 -28.19 13.02 -17.98
CA THR A 483 -26.92 12.31 -18.10
C THR A 483 -26.65 11.53 -16.80
N PRO A 484 -25.90 10.42 -16.84
CA PRO A 484 -25.47 9.75 -15.61
C PRO A 484 -24.77 10.73 -14.64
N ALA A 485 -23.99 11.68 -15.16
CA ALA A 485 -23.28 12.67 -14.34
C ALA A 485 -24.20 13.70 -13.66
N SER A 486 -25.32 14.10 -14.28
CA SER A 486 -26.31 14.99 -13.64
C SER A 486 -27.15 14.22 -12.62
N TYR A 487 -27.50 12.98 -12.92
CA TYR A 487 -28.21 12.09 -12.00
C TYR A 487 -27.40 11.77 -10.74
N LEU A 488 -26.14 11.36 -10.89
CA LEU A 488 -25.24 11.12 -9.76
C LEU A 488 -25.07 12.37 -8.88
N ALA A 489 -24.98 13.56 -9.49
CA ALA A 489 -24.88 14.81 -8.74
C ALA A 489 -26.16 15.12 -7.96
N GLN A 490 -27.34 14.91 -8.56
CA GLN A 490 -28.63 15.11 -7.92
C GLN A 490 -28.85 14.15 -6.76
N GLN A 491 -28.60 12.86 -6.95
CA GLN A 491 -28.82 11.86 -5.91
C GLN A 491 -27.87 12.03 -4.72
N ARG A 492 -26.61 12.41 -4.98
CA ARG A 492 -25.67 12.76 -3.89
C ARG A 492 -26.10 14.02 -3.14
N PHE A 493 -26.69 15.00 -3.82
CA PHE A 493 -27.28 16.17 -3.15
C PHE A 493 -28.44 15.77 -2.22
N LEU A 494 -29.20 14.73 -2.58
CA LEU A 494 -30.25 14.14 -1.75
C LEU A 494 -29.71 13.20 -0.64
N GLY A 495 -28.40 12.97 -0.59
CA GLY A 495 -27.76 12.14 0.43
C GLY A 495 -27.67 10.65 0.10
N HIS A 496 -28.12 10.23 -1.09
CA HIS A 496 -27.98 8.85 -1.56
C HIS A 496 -26.52 8.51 -1.86
N ARG A 497 -26.17 7.24 -1.72
CA ARG A 497 -24.84 6.67 -1.96
C ARG A 497 -24.94 5.65 -3.07
N ILE A 498 -24.26 5.94 -4.17
CA ILE A 498 -24.54 5.26 -5.44
C ILE A 498 -23.35 4.44 -5.90
N ILE A 499 -23.61 3.18 -6.20
CA ILE A 499 -22.71 2.33 -6.97
C ILE A 499 -22.97 2.60 -8.44
N TYR A 500 -21.98 3.12 -9.16
CA TYR A 500 -22.10 3.37 -10.60
C TYR A 500 -21.29 2.34 -11.38
N VAL A 501 -21.98 1.49 -12.13
CA VAL A 501 -21.38 0.44 -12.94
C VAL A 501 -21.46 0.82 -14.42
N HIS A 502 -20.32 0.91 -15.09
CA HIS A 502 -20.29 1.44 -16.46
C HIS A 502 -19.19 0.86 -17.35
N ALA A 503 -19.35 1.06 -18.65
CA ALA A 503 -18.37 0.69 -19.65
C ALA A 503 -17.22 1.70 -19.67
N MET A 504 -16.01 1.23 -19.96
CA MET A 504 -14.82 2.08 -20.09
C MET A 504 -14.78 2.82 -21.43
N HIS A 505 -15.72 3.74 -21.68
CA HIS A 505 -15.76 4.53 -22.91
C HIS A 505 -16.12 6.00 -22.60
N GLY A 506 -15.19 6.94 -22.84
CA GLY A 506 -15.47 8.40 -22.82
C GLY A 506 -14.96 9.18 -21.60
N ALA A 507 -15.20 10.50 -21.61
CA ALA A 507 -14.82 11.45 -20.56
C ALA A 507 -15.54 11.16 -19.24
N ASP A 508 -14.84 11.41 -18.12
CA ASP A 508 -14.87 10.62 -16.90
C ASP A 508 -15.99 10.98 -15.87
N PRO A 509 -17.13 10.26 -15.82
CA PRO A 509 -18.11 10.35 -14.73
C PRO A 509 -17.62 9.72 -13.40
N HIS A 510 -16.48 9.03 -13.35
CA HIS A 510 -15.97 8.38 -12.13
C HIS A 510 -15.78 9.38 -11.00
N ALA A 511 -15.40 10.62 -11.30
CA ALA A 511 -15.18 11.66 -10.30
C ALA A 511 -16.43 11.98 -9.45
N ARG A 512 -17.63 11.58 -9.90
CA ARG A 512 -18.90 11.93 -9.26
C ARG A 512 -19.64 10.76 -8.62
N ALA A 513 -19.25 9.51 -8.84
CA ALA A 513 -19.85 8.37 -8.12
C ALA A 513 -19.20 8.19 -6.73
N ASP A 514 -19.94 7.63 -5.77
CA ASP A 514 -19.34 7.19 -4.50
C ASP A 514 -18.52 5.91 -4.69
N VAL A 515 -19.03 4.99 -5.52
CA VAL A 515 -18.36 3.73 -5.88
C VAL A 515 -18.43 3.51 -7.40
N PRO A 516 -17.44 3.96 -8.18
CA PRO A 516 -17.33 3.60 -9.58
C PRO A 516 -16.85 2.14 -9.74
N ILE A 517 -17.58 1.36 -10.53
CA ILE A 517 -17.21 0.01 -10.97
C ILE A 517 -17.09 0.02 -12.50
N ALA A 518 -15.87 -0.24 -12.98
CA ALA A 518 -15.57 -0.29 -14.41
C ALA A 518 -15.75 -1.70 -14.98
N ILE A 519 -16.45 -1.82 -16.10
CA ILE A 519 -16.63 -3.09 -16.80
C ILE A 519 -15.86 -3.10 -18.12
N GLY A 520 -15.20 -4.23 -18.41
CA GLY A 520 -14.59 -4.54 -19.70
C GLY A 520 -13.06 -4.65 -19.65
N PRO A 521 -12.43 -5.29 -20.66
CA PRO A 521 -11.03 -5.74 -20.60
C PRO A 521 -10.01 -4.62 -20.33
N SER A 522 -10.33 -3.39 -20.76
CA SER A 522 -9.48 -2.21 -20.58
C SER A 522 -9.42 -1.70 -19.14
N PHE A 523 -10.24 -2.21 -18.21
CA PHE A 523 -10.25 -1.71 -16.83
C PHE A 523 -8.88 -1.92 -16.16
N LEU A 524 -8.16 -3.01 -16.48
CA LEU A 524 -6.82 -3.31 -15.95
C LEU A 524 -5.78 -2.25 -16.35
N ILE A 525 -6.02 -1.57 -17.47
CA ILE A 525 -5.14 -0.56 -18.05
C ILE A 525 -5.45 0.83 -17.48
N TYR A 526 -6.71 1.09 -17.14
CA TYR A 526 -7.16 2.42 -16.72
C TYR A 526 -7.14 2.58 -15.20
N PRO A 527 -6.24 3.38 -14.61
CA PRO A 527 -6.04 3.44 -13.16
C PRO A 527 -7.17 4.14 -12.38
N GLY A 528 -8.09 4.84 -13.05
CA GLY A 528 -9.08 5.70 -12.38
C GLY A 528 -10.26 4.97 -11.72
N ALA A 529 -10.56 3.74 -12.13
CA ALA A 529 -11.65 2.97 -11.52
C ALA A 529 -11.16 2.20 -10.28
N PRO A 530 -11.80 2.40 -9.09
CA PRO A 530 -11.40 1.76 -7.86
C PRO A 530 -11.80 0.29 -7.79
N VAL A 531 -12.82 -0.13 -8.54
CA VAL A 531 -13.19 -1.53 -8.75
C VAL A 531 -13.39 -1.73 -10.26
N GLY A 532 -12.92 -2.86 -10.77
CA GLY A 532 -13.11 -3.24 -12.16
C GLY A 532 -13.42 -4.72 -12.32
N GLN A 533 -14.17 -5.07 -13.37
CA GLN A 533 -14.59 -6.44 -13.67
C GLN A 533 -14.37 -6.71 -15.16
N SER A 534 -13.78 -7.85 -15.49
CA SER A 534 -13.46 -8.19 -16.89
C SER A 534 -14.70 -8.48 -17.70
N ASN A 535 -15.66 -9.17 -17.08
CA ASN A 535 -16.86 -9.67 -17.73
C ASN A 535 -18.08 -8.88 -17.22
N PRO A 536 -19.02 -8.48 -18.08
CA PRO A 536 -20.22 -7.75 -17.69
C PRO A 536 -21.29 -8.64 -17.02
N ASN A 537 -20.89 -9.48 -16.06
CA ASN A 537 -21.76 -10.49 -15.46
C ASN A 537 -22.48 -9.94 -14.22
N LEU A 538 -23.82 -9.87 -14.29
CA LEU A 538 -24.65 -9.33 -13.21
C LEU A 538 -24.65 -10.22 -11.95
N ALA A 539 -24.52 -11.54 -12.09
CA ALA A 539 -24.46 -12.45 -10.94
C ALA A 539 -23.18 -12.23 -10.12
N GLN A 540 -22.06 -11.94 -10.78
CA GLN A 540 -20.82 -11.54 -10.11
C GLN A 540 -20.97 -10.23 -9.34
N LEU A 541 -21.74 -9.25 -9.84
CA LEU A 541 -22.03 -8.01 -9.11
C LEU A 541 -22.85 -8.29 -7.84
N CYS A 542 -23.89 -9.15 -7.93
CA CYS A 542 -24.63 -9.61 -6.74
C CYS A 542 -23.68 -10.18 -5.69
N GLU A 543 -22.76 -11.01 -6.12
CA GLU A 543 -21.81 -11.64 -5.21
C GLU A 543 -20.84 -10.64 -4.56
N ILE A 544 -20.38 -9.60 -5.27
CA ILE A 544 -19.58 -8.53 -4.67
C ILE A 544 -20.35 -7.92 -3.50
N LEU A 545 -21.62 -7.56 -3.72
CA LEU A 545 -22.45 -6.94 -2.68
C LEU A 545 -22.74 -7.90 -1.53
N GLU A 546 -23.11 -9.15 -1.81
CA GLU A 546 -23.34 -10.20 -0.82
C GLU A 546 -22.12 -10.37 0.09
N LEU A 547 -20.93 -10.49 -0.51
CA LEU A 547 -19.69 -10.68 0.23
C LEU A 547 -19.34 -9.44 1.06
N VAL A 548 -19.42 -8.24 0.48
CA VAL A 548 -19.12 -7.00 1.19
C VAL A 548 -20.08 -6.78 2.37
N ARG A 549 -21.38 -7.05 2.19
CA ARG A 549 -22.38 -6.91 3.27
C ARG A 549 -22.25 -8.00 4.33
N LYS A 550 -21.92 -9.25 3.94
CA LYS A 550 -21.62 -10.33 4.90
C LYS A 550 -20.47 -9.94 5.84
N THR A 551 -19.38 -9.37 5.29
CA THR A 551 -18.25 -8.94 6.13
C THR A 551 -18.56 -7.78 7.08
N GLN A 552 -19.62 -6.99 6.82
CA GLN A 552 -20.08 -5.97 7.76
C GLN A 552 -20.72 -6.59 9.01
N GLY A 553 -21.49 -7.66 8.84
CA GLY A 553 -22.05 -8.43 9.95
C GLY A 553 -20.94 -9.00 10.83
N GLU A 554 -19.90 -9.59 10.21
CA GLU A 554 -18.73 -10.12 10.93
C GLU A 554 -17.93 -9.02 11.66
N GLU A 555 -17.71 -7.86 11.02
CA GLU A 555 -17.04 -6.73 11.67
C GLU A 555 -17.82 -6.24 12.89
N THR A 556 -19.15 -6.20 12.80
CA THR A 556 -20.01 -5.79 13.92
C THR A 556 -19.96 -6.80 15.06
N ALA A 557 -20.01 -8.11 14.74
CA ALA A 557 -19.86 -9.17 15.73
C ALA A 557 -18.50 -9.10 16.45
N ILE A 558 -17.40 -8.89 15.71
CA ILE A 558 -16.05 -8.78 16.29
C ILE A 558 -15.90 -7.53 17.14
N LYS A 559 -16.48 -6.40 16.74
CA LYS A 559 -16.55 -5.19 17.58
C LYS A 559 -17.27 -5.50 18.89
N SER A 560 -18.45 -6.12 18.83
CA SER A 560 -19.23 -6.48 20.02
C SER A 560 -18.47 -7.44 20.94
N ILE A 561 -17.82 -8.48 20.39
CA ILE A 561 -17.00 -9.42 21.15
C ILE A 561 -15.81 -8.70 21.81
N THR A 562 -15.12 -7.82 21.08
CA THR A 562 -13.97 -7.07 21.60
C THR A 562 -14.40 -6.14 22.75
N ILE A 563 -15.52 -5.43 22.58
CA ILE A 563 -16.08 -4.57 23.62
C ILE A 563 -16.48 -5.38 24.85
N ALA A 564 -17.21 -6.49 24.66
CA ALA A 564 -17.67 -7.35 25.74
C ALA A 564 -16.50 -7.94 26.54
N LEU A 565 -15.50 -8.48 25.84
CA LEU A 565 -14.30 -9.02 26.45
C LEU A 565 -13.54 -7.96 27.26
N ASN A 566 -13.32 -6.78 26.69
CA ASN A 566 -12.61 -5.72 27.40
C ASN A 566 -13.42 -5.20 28.60
N ALA A 567 -14.76 -5.15 28.49
CA ALA A 567 -15.62 -4.82 29.63
C ALA A 567 -15.52 -5.86 30.75
N VAL A 568 -15.47 -7.15 30.41
CA VAL A 568 -15.25 -8.24 31.39
C VAL A 568 -13.88 -8.11 32.05
N VAL A 569 -12.83 -7.84 31.27
CA VAL A 569 -11.47 -7.64 31.80
C VAL A 569 -11.44 -6.46 32.75
N ILE A 570 -12.00 -5.31 32.37
CA ILE A 570 -12.10 -4.12 33.22
C ILE A 570 -12.89 -4.41 34.50
N GLY A 571 -14.04 -5.10 34.38
CA GLY A 571 -14.83 -5.52 35.52
C GLY A 571 -14.02 -6.40 36.47
N ALA A 572 -13.28 -7.38 35.96
CA ALA A 572 -12.39 -8.20 36.77
C ALA A 572 -11.27 -7.39 37.43
N CYS A 573 -10.72 -6.35 36.78
CA CYS A 573 -9.75 -5.45 37.42
C CYS A 573 -10.35 -4.74 38.62
N VAL A 574 -11.53 -4.13 38.42
CA VAL A 574 -12.17 -3.27 39.41
C VAL A 574 -12.72 -4.09 40.57
N TYR A 575 -13.37 -5.22 40.29
CA TYR A 575 -14.10 -5.99 41.30
C TYR A 575 -13.31 -7.18 41.86
N ALA A 576 -12.44 -7.81 41.06
CA ALA A 576 -11.66 -8.97 41.50
C ALA A 576 -10.20 -8.62 41.85
N GLY A 577 -9.83 -7.34 41.81
CA GLY A 577 -8.48 -6.89 42.15
C GLY A 577 -7.40 -7.41 41.21
N LEU A 578 -7.75 -7.69 39.95
CA LEU A 578 -6.81 -8.21 38.96
C LEU A 578 -5.65 -7.21 38.77
N SER A 579 -4.41 -7.68 38.95
CA SER A 579 -3.24 -6.82 38.76
C SER A 579 -3.11 -6.35 37.30
N ALA A 580 -2.45 -5.21 37.07
CA ALA A 580 -2.20 -4.68 35.73
C ALA A 580 -1.54 -5.71 34.78
N LEU A 581 -0.70 -6.60 35.32
CA LEU A 581 -0.10 -7.71 34.57
C LEU A 581 -1.14 -8.76 34.16
N GLY A 582 -2.07 -9.10 35.06
CA GLY A 582 -3.18 -10.01 34.75
C GLY A 582 -4.03 -9.48 33.59
N VAL A 583 -4.34 -8.18 33.59
CA VAL A 583 -5.13 -7.53 32.52
C VAL A 583 -4.45 -7.68 31.17
N VAL A 584 -3.17 -7.31 31.10
CA VAL A 584 -2.39 -7.38 29.87
C VAL A 584 -2.30 -8.83 29.38
N THR A 585 -2.13 -9.78 30.30
CA THR A 585 -2.04 -11.21 29.96
C THR A 585 -3.35 -11.73 29.40
N VAL A 586 -4.49 -11.47 30.05
CA VAL A 586 -5.82 -11.92 29.57
C VAL A 586 -6.17 -11.24 28.25
N GLY A 587 -5.95 -9.93 28.13
CA GLY A 587 -6.17 -9.18 26.89
C GLY A 587 -5.30 -9.69 25.73
N ALA A 588 -4.03 -9.99 26.00
CA ALA A 588 -3.11 -10.54 25.01
C ALA A 588 -3.51 -11.95 24.56
N LEU A 589 -3.90 -12.83 25.49
CA LEU A 589 -4.36 -14.19 25.17
C LEU A 589 -5.62 -14.16 24.31
N ALA A 590 -6.57 -13.31 24.65
CA ALA A 590 -7.81 -13.19 23.91
C ALA A 590 -7.63 -12.53 22.54
N THR A 591 -6.73 -11.54 22.43
CA THR A 591 -6.32 -10.99 21.12
C THR A 591 -5.59 -12.05 20.28
N GLY A 592 -4.73 -12.85 20.92
CA GLY A 592 -4.01 -13.94 20.28
C GLY A 592 -4.92 -15.05 19.78
N SER A 593 -5.95 -15.44 20.53
CA SER A 593 -6.91 -16.47 20.11
C SER A 593 -7.76 -15.99 18.92
N LEU A 594 -8.21 -14.73 18.93
CA LEU A 594 -8.86 -14.10 17.78
C LEU A 594 -7.95 -14.11 16.56
N TRP A 595 -6.67 -13.76 16.73
CA TRP A 595 -5.69 -13.78 15.64
C TRP A 595 -5.47 -15.19 15.08
N ILE A 596 -5.32 -16.21 15.92
CA ILE A 596 -5.16 -17.61 15.50
C ILE A 596 -6.38 -18.07 14.69
N GLY A 597 -7.59 -17.71 15.13
CA GLY A 597 -8.81 -18.01 14.39
C GLY A 597 -8.86 -17.38 12.99
N LEU A 598 -8.47 -16.11 12.88
CA LEU A 598 -8.38 -15.40 11.59
C LEU A 598 -7.31 -16.00 10.68
N GLU A 599 -6.14 -16.31 11.24
CA GLU A 599 -5.05 -16.95 10.51
C GLU A 599 -5.43 -18.34 10.00
N GLY A 600 -6.22 -19.11 10.77
CA GLY A 600 -6.78 -20.39 10.35
C GLY A 600 -7.70 -20.27 9.13
N ARG A 601 -8.62 -19.30 9.14
CA ARG A 601 -9.50 -18.99 7.99
C ARG A 601 -8.70 -18.58 6.76
N PHE A 602 -7.67 -17.75 6.96
CA PHE A 602 -6.82 -17.33 5.86
C PHE A 602 -6.11 -18.52 5.19
N ARG A 603 -5.61 -19.46 5.99
CA ARG A 603 -4.98 -20.70 5.48
C ARG A 603 -5.97 -21.60 4.76
N SER A 604 -7.20 -21.74 5.25
CA SER A 604 -8.21 -22.55 4.55
C SER A 604 -8.58 -21.94 3.21
N LEU A 605 -8.71 -20.61 3.12
CA LEU A 605 -8.94 -19.91 1.85
C LEU A 605 -7.76 -20.04 0.88
N ALA A 606 -6.53 -20.09 1.41
CA ALA A 606 -5.35 -20.38 0.61
C ALA A 606 -5.36 -21.83 0.09
N ALA A 607 -5.69 -22.82 0.93
CA ALA A 607 -5.72 -24.23 0.57
C ALA A 607 -6.82 -24.58 -0.45
N GLN A 608 -8.04 -24.05 -0.28
CA GLN A 608 -9.14 -24.27 -1.22
C GLN A 608 -8.80 -23.78 -2.65
N SER A 609 -7.92 -22.79 -2.77
CA SER A 609 -7.51 -22.29 -4.08
C SER A 609 -6.50 -23.18 -4.80
N THR A 610 -5.67 -23.92 -4.05
CA THR A 610 -4.70 -24.83 -4.67
C THR A 610 -5.38 -26.08 -5.21
N GLU A 611 -6.49 -26.52 -4.60
CA GLU A 611 -7.25 -27.69 -5.06
C GLU A 611 -8.10 -27.40 -6.30
N GLY A 612 -8.62 -26.17 -6.46
CA GLY A 612 -9.42 -25.81 -7.65
C GLY A 612 -8.61 -25.47 -8.91
N ALA A 613 -7.29 -25.39 -8.82
CA ALA A 613 -6.40 -25.02 -9.93
C ALA A 613 -5.57 -26.19 -10.48
N ALA A 614 -5.57 -27.33 -9.79
CA ALA A 614 -5.01 -28.60 -10.25
C ALA A 614 -6.12 -29.40 -10.94
#